data_AF-A0A7U7CVZ9-F1
#
_entry.id   AF-A0A7U7CVZ9-F1
#
_cell.length_a   1.000
_cell.length_b   1.000
_cell.length_c   1.000
_cell.angle_alpha   90.00
_cell.angle_beta   90.00
_cell.angle_gamma   90.00
#
_symmetry.space_group_name_H-M   'P 1'
#
loop_
_entity.id
_entity.type
_entity.pdbx_description
1 polymer ?
#
loop_
_entity_poly.entity_id
_entity_poly.type
_entity_poly.pdbx_seq_one_letter_code
_entity_poly.pdbx_strand_id
1 'polypeptide(L)'
;MNRKEECQIKTSILKVHLIFCNDDLNNLFRIFVASKQLNRLFQNMGNIFSDNQQIEVVSSFSELVNTSFQGMMNAICWHRNLVGNFKEIVSQLQLNEDVTVISAQDLLALQLSEEGDMARKMILNDLQLLNDFGASPVLNLLKCYERDEELGFISTDVYSYHVDRSPIGTDTFLCTYHGAASDIIPNDHVEQKILIPEIREQLKKLHDGPEEEFEDFLREYFFDLHYQPKPNAEPVNLGKGHLWRIAVDHPEQQALPCVHRAPVENDGEYRLLLIC
;
A
#
# COMPACT_ATOMS: atom_id res chain seq x y z
N MET A 1 -28.51 64.51 -26.17
CA MET A 1 -29.50 64.95 -25.16
C MET A 1 -30.37 63.74 -24.82
N ASN A 2 -29.87 62.82 -23.98
CA ASN A 2 -30.59 61.59 -23.66
C ASN A 2 -30.90 61.55 -22.17
N ARG A 3 -32.19 61.51 -21.88
CA ARG A 3 -32.81 61.29 -20.59
C ARG A 3 -33.54 59.95 -20.65
N LYS A 4 -33.43 59.24 -19.52
CA LYS A 4 -34.45 58.39 -18.87
C LYS A 4 -34.66 57.00 -19.46
N GLU A 5 -34.28 55.98 -18.67
CA GLU A 5 -35.14 55.16 -17.78
C GLU A 5 -35.74 54.03 -18.63
N GLU A 6 -35.57 52.73 -18.35
CA GLU A 6 -35.95 52.05 -17.11
C GLU A 6 -35.11 50.78 -16.82
N CYS A 7 -35.21 50.40 -15.56
CA CYS A 7 -34.59 49.31 -14.81
C CYS A 7 -35.33 47.97 -15.05
N GLN A 8 -34.62 46.82 -15.11
CA GLN A 8 -34.74 45.71 -14.14
C GLN A 8 -34.07 44.37 -14.58
N ILE A 9 -33.10 43.95 -13.76
CA ILE A 9 -32.92 42.61 -13.14
C ILE A 9 -32.26 41.43 -13.92
N LYS A 10 -31.13 40.98 -13.32
CA LYS A 10 -30.49 39.63 -13.25
C LYS A 10 -29.61 39.12 -14.41
N THR A 11 -28.29 39.19 -14.23
CA THR A 11 -27.40 38.12 -13.67
C THR A 11 -25.96 38.36 -14.14
N SER A 12 -25.03 38.54 -13.21
CA SER A 12 -23.64 38.91 -13.47
C SER A 12 -22.80 37.72 -13.97
N ILE A 13 -22.30 37.81 -15.20
CA ILE A 13 -21.22 36.95 -15.73
C ILE A 13 -19.96 37.82 -15.82
N LEU A 14 -18.96 37.54 -14.99
CA LEU A 14 -17.67 38.21 -15.04
C LEU A 14 -16.84 37.65 -16.21
N LYS A 15 -16.68 38.45 -17.28
CA LYS A 15 -15.58 38.31 -18.25
C LYS A 15 -14.34 38.96 -17.64
N VAL A 16 -13.20 38.27 -17.67
CA VAL A 16 -11.88 38.92 -17.59
C VAL A 16 -11.07 38.49 -18.81
N HIS A 17 -10.87 39.44 -19.72
CA HIS A 17 -9.79 39.45 -20.71
C HIS A 17 -8.54 39.96 -19.99
N LEU A 18 -7.45 39.19 -19.99
CA LEU A 18 -6.15 39.62 -19.48
C LEU A 18 -5.30 40.14 -20.64
N ILE A 19 -4.99 41.44 -20.56
CA ILE A 19 -3.92 42.11 -21.31
C ILE A 19 -2.68 42.01 -20.43
N PHE A 20 -1.61 41.39 -20.91
CA PHE A 20 -0.38 41.18 -20.14
C PHE A 20 0.47 42.45 -20.10
N CYS A 21 0.76 42.92 -18.88
CA CYS A 21 1.82 43.88 -18.57
C CYS A 21 2.96 43.14 -17.85
N ASN A 22 4.21 43.59 -18.03
CA ASN A 22 5.46 42.93 -17.59
C ASN A 22 5.62 42.64 -16.07
N ASP A 23 4.64 42.99 -15.23
CA ASP A 23 4.65 42.70 -13.79
C ASP A 23 4.12 41.29 -13.43
N ASP A 24 3.51 40.56 -14.37
CA ASP A 24 2.91 39.23 -14.11
C ASP A 24 3.92 38.08 -14.03
N LEU A 25 5.12 38.22 -14.62
CA LEU A 25 6.15 37.17 -14.55
C LEU A 25 6.68 36.99 -13.13
N ASN A 26 6.83 38.07 -12.38
CA ASN A 26 7.26 38.01 -10.97
C ASN A 26 6.17 37.41 -10.07
N ASN A 27 4.89 37.59 -10.42
CA ASN A 27 3.79 37.00 -9.66
C ASN A 27 3.64 35.51 -9.95
N LEU A 28 3.81 35.09 -11.21
CA LEU A 28 3.90 33.67 -11.61
C LEU A 28 5.12 32.98 -10.99
N PHE A 29 6.28 33.64 -10.94
CA PHE A 29 7.47 33.11 -10.27
C PHE A 29 7.25 33.00 -8.75
N ARG A 30 6.59 33.97 -8.13
CA ARG A 30 6.23 33.92 -6.71
C ARG A 30 5.20 32.83 -6.40
N ILE A 31 4.21 32.60 -7.26
CA ILE A 31 3.24 31.51 -7.12
C ILE A 31 3.92 30.14 -7.30
N PHE A 32 4.84 30.01 -8.26
CA PHE A 32 5.59 28.77 -8.48
C PHE A 32 6.62 28.48 -7.37
N VAL A 33 7.30 29.52 -6.86
CA VAL A 33 8.19 29.40 -5.71
C VAL A 33 7.40 29.14 -4.44
N ALA A 34 6.23 29.78 -4.26
CA ALA A 34 5.32 29.51 -3.15
C ALA A 34 4.74 28.10 -3.22
N SER A 35 4.42 27.55 -4.40
CA SER A 35 3.95 26.16 -4.53
C SER A 35 5.08 25.15 -4.27
N LYS A 36 6.32 25.45 -4.69
CA LYS A 36 7.51 24.66 -4.30
C LYS A 36 7.83 24.77 -2.81
N GLN A 37 7.68 25.94 -2.20
CA GLN A 37 7.86 26.14 -0.77
C GLN A 37 6.74 25.50 0.05
N LEU A 38 5.48 25.57 -0.41
CA LEU A 38 4.36 24.85 0.19
C LEU A 38 4.55 23.34 0.06
N ASN A 39 4.96 22.83 -1.11
CA ASN A 39 5.31 21.41 -1.25
C ASN A 39 6.48 21.02 -0.34
N ARG A 40 7.50 21.88 -0.17
CA ARG A 40 8.57 21.66 0.83
C ARG A 40 8.09 21.76 2.27
N LEU A 41 7.12 22.61 2.58
CA LEU A 41 6.54 22.78 3.92
C LEU A 41 5.58 21.62 4.26
N PHE A 42 4.88 21.06 3.27
CA PHE A 42 4.12 19.81 3.41
C PHE A 42 5.03 18.59 3.52
N GLN A 43 6.23 18.62 2.92
CA GLN A 43 7.27 17.62 3.16
C GLN A 43 7.97 17.74 4.52
N ASN A 44 7.74 18.83 5.28
CA ASN A 44 8.43 19.13 6.54
C ASN A 44 7.57 18.92 7.80
N MET A 45 6.34 18.39 7.66
CA MET A 45 5.76 17.61 8.76
C MET A 45 6.47 16.27 8.70
N GLY A 46 7.37 16.01 9.67
CA GLY A 46 8.18 14.79 9.71
C GLY A 46 7.30 13.59 9.34
N ASN A 47 7.69 12.89 8.28
CA ASN A 47 6.97 11.70 7.86
C ASN A 47 6.97 10.74 9.06
N ILE A 48 5.81 10.24 9.47
CA ILE A 48 5.66 9.30 10.60
C ILE A 48 6.59 8.08 10.51
N PHE A 49 7.11 7.80 9.30
CA PHE A 49 8.04 6.70 9.05
C PHE A 49 9.53 7.08 9.15
N SER A 50 9.91 8.36 9.17
CA SER A 50 11.31 8.78 8.99
C SER A 50 12.26 8.39 10.12
N ASP A 51 11.72 8.09 11.31
CA ASP A 51 12.52 7.67 12.46
C ASP A 51 12.62 6.14 12.58
N ASN A 52 12.03 5.38 11.65
CA ASN A 52 12.05 3.92 11.66
C ASN A 52 13.18 3.37 10.77
N GLN A 53 14.13 2.66 11.39
CA GLN A 53 15.29 2.07 10.69
C GLN A 53 14.92 0.97 9.68
N GLN A 54 13.71 0.41 9.77
CA GLN A 54 13.17 -0.56 8.82
C GLN A 54 12.70 0.09 7.52
N ILE A 55 12.37 1.39 7.54
CA ILE A 55 11.64 2.06 6.46
C ILE A 55 12.48 3.16 5.82
N GLU A 56 12.62 3.09 4.50
CA GLU A 56 13.08 4.23 3.70
C GLU A 56 11.90 4.93 3.05
N VAL A 57 11.87 6.26 3.13
CA VAL A 57 10.82 7.08 2.51
C VAL A 57 11.37 7.73 1.25
N VAL A 58 10.70 7.47 0.13
CA VAL A 58 11.06 8.02 -1.17
C VAL A 58 9.95 8.88 -1.76
N SER A 59 10.29 9.70 -2.75
CA SER A 59 9.41 10.72 -3.32
C SER A 59 8.90 10.40 -4.72
N SER A 60 9.43 9.35 -5.37
CA SER A 60 9.05 8.94 -6.72
C SER A 60 9.04 7.42 -6.92
N PHE A 61 8.32 6.96 -7.94
CA PHE A 61 8.35 5.56 -8.37
C PHE A 61 9.76 5.10 -8.75
N SER A 62 10.54 5.96 -9.41
CA SER A 62 11.91 5.63 -9.79
C SER A 62 12.78 5.36 -8.56
N GLU A 63 12.67 6.17 -7.51
CA GLU A 63 13.36 5.91 -6.25
C GLU A 63 12.82 4.64 -5.57
N LEU A 64 11.50 4.42 -5.61
CA LEU A 64 10.86 3.23 -5.02
C LEU A 64 11.48 1.94 -5.55
N VAL A 65 11.69 1.82 -6.86
CA VAL A 65 12.17 0.57 -7.48
C VAL A 65 13.70 0.45 -7.56
N ASN A 66 14.43 1.56 -7.56
CA ASN A 66 15.90 1.55 -7.70
C ASN A 66 16.66 1.59 -6.37
N THR A 67 16.03 1.96 -5.26
CA THR A 67 16.69 1.95 -3.94
C THR A 67 16.90 0.52 -3.46
N SER A 68 18.13 0.05 -3.29
CA SER A 68 18.35 -1.31 -2.78
C SER A 68 17.99 -1.43 -1.29
N PHE A 69 17.38 -2.54 -0.90
CA PHE A 69 17.29 -2.89 0.52
C PHE A 69 18.68 -3.13 1.11
N GLN A 70 18.85 -2.84 2.40
CA GLN A 70 20.14 -3.03 3.08
C GLN A 70 19.96 -3.19 4.60
N GLY A 71 20.60 -4.22 5.17
CA GLY A 71 20.61 -4.41 6.62
C GLY A 71 19.19 -4.57 7.19
N MET A 72 18.78 -3.65 8.07
CA MET A 72 17.43 -3.63 8.67
C MET A 72 16.38 -2.98 7.77
N MET A 73 16.79 -2.20 6.77
CA MET A 73 15.90 -1.47 5.87
C MET A 73 15.32 -2.42 4.82
N ASN A 74 14.13 -2.95 5.09
CA ASN A 74 13.44 -3.94 4.26
C ASN A 74 12.04 -3.50 3.82
N ALA A 75 11.69 -2.23 4.03
CA ALA A 75 10.49 -1.61 3.48
C ALA A 75 10.85 -0.23 2.87
N ILE A 76 10.37 0.04 1.66
CA ILE A 76 10.53 1.33 0.99
C ILE A 76 9.13 1.88 0.70
N CYS A 77 8.86 3.09 1.21
CA CYS A 77 7.60 3.78 1.10
C CYS A 77 7.68 4.89 0.06
N TRP A 78 6.97 4.76 -1.06
CA TRP A 78 6.65 5.94 -1.86
C TRP A 78 5.52 6.71 -1.20
N HIS A 79 5.91 7.64 -0.32
CA HIS A 79 4.97 8.48 0.41
C HIS A 79 4.41 9.57 -0.49
N ARG A 80 3.10 9.57 -0.64
CA ARG A 80 2.37 10.44 -1.57
C ARG A 80 0.93 10.65 -1.10
N ASN A 81 0.36 11.77 -1.52
CA ASN A 81 -1.05 12.06 -1.33
C ASN A 81 -1.80 11.71 -2.61
N LEU A 82 -2.73 10.76 -2.51
CA LEU A 82 -3.60 10.44 -3.64
C LEU A 82 -4.77 11.41 -3.71
N VAL A 83 -5.17 11.78 -4.94
CA VAL A 83 -6.31 12.65 -5.21
C VAL A 83 -7.44 11.83 -5.81
N GLY A 84 -8.66 12.11 -5.38
CA GLY A 84 -9.88 11.47 -5.89
C GLY A 84 -10.64 10.67 -4.83
N ASN A 85 -11.80 10.16 -5.22
CA ASN A 85 -12.72 9.45 -4.35
C ASN A 85 -12.65 7.93 -4.55
N PHE A 86 -11.72 7.27 -3.86
CA PHE A 86 -11.57 5.82 -3.90
C PHE A 86 -12.76 5.06 -3.31
N LYS A 87 -13.51 5.68 -2.38
CA LYS A 87 -14.73 5.09 -1.81
C LYS A 87 -15.83 4.98 -2.86
N GLU A 88 -15.93 5.94 -3.79
CA GLU A 88 -16.89 5.87 -4.90
C GLU A 88 -16.63 4.64 -5.77
N ILE A 89 -15.36 4.39 -6.12
CA ILE A 89 -14.96 3.18 -6.86
C ILE A 89 -15.44 1.93 -6.11
N VAL A 90 -15.07 1.80 -4.84
CA VAL A 90 -15.46 0.64 -4.01
C VAL A 90 -16.97 0.46 -3.95
N SER A 91 -17.75 1.54 -3.86
CA SER A 91 -19.20 1.47 -3.78
C SER A 91 -19.90 0.98 -5.05
N GLN A 92 -19.22 1.04 -6.20
CA GLN A 92 -19.76 0.61 -7.49
C GLN A 92 -19.22 -0.75 -7.95
N LEU A 93 -18.13 -1.23 -7.36
CA LEU A 93 -17.61 -2.56 -7.65
C LEU A 93 -18.47 -3.64 -6.97
N GLN A 94 -18.55 -4.80 -7.62
CA GLN A 94 -19.26 -5.97 -7.10
C GLN A 94 -18.26 -6.94 -6.53
N LEU A 95 -18.51 -7.38 -5.30
CA LEU A 95 -17.77 -8.45 -4.66
C LEU A 95 -18.44 -9.79 -4.97
N ASN A 96 -17.64 -10.73 -5.46
CA ASN A 96 -17.95 -12.14 -5.54
C ASN A 96 -17.20 -12.86 -4.41
N GLU A 97 -17.94 -13.64 -3.62
CA GLU A 97 -17.42 -14.31 -2.41
C GLU A 97 -16.78 -13.29 -1.44
N ASP A 98 -15.55 -13.53 -0.98
CA ASP A 98 -14.84 -12.63 -0.06
C ASP A 98 -13.70 -11.84 -0.74
N VAL A 99 -13.25 -12.26 -1.92
CA VAL A 99 -12.18 -11.62 -2.69
C VAL A 99 -12.53 -11.59 -4.17
N THR A 100 -12.39 -10.43 -4.82
CA THR A 100 -12.58 -10.28 -6.26
C THR A 100 -11.42 -9.51 -6.88
N VAL A 101 -10.78 -10.13 -7.88
CA VAL A 101 -9.79 -9.47 -8.73
C VAL A 101 -10.50 -8.50 -9.66
N ILE A 102 -10.06 -7.24 -9.67
CA ILE A 102 -10.62 -6.16 -10.46
C ILE A 102 -9.68 -5.84 -11.62
N SER A 103 -10.17 -5.97 -12.84
CA SER A 103 -9.40 -5.65 -14.04
C SER A 103 -9.41 -4.15 -14.34
N ALA A 104 -8.49 -3.71 -15.20
CA ALA A 104 -8.51 -2.35 -15.75
C ALA A 104 -9.84 -2.06 -16.49
N GLN A 105 -10.40 -3.05 -17.18
CA GLN A 105 -11.67 -2.95 -17.88
C GLN A 105 -12.84 -2.74 -16.93
N ASP A 106 -12.85 -3.42 -15.78
CA ASP A 106 -13.87 -3.24 -14.75
C ASP A 106 -13.84 -1.81 -14.22
N LEU A 107 -12.65 -1.26 -13.94
CA LEU A 107 -12.48 0.14 -13.53
C LEU A 107 -12.97 1.13 -14.61
N LEU A 108 -12.68 0.86 -15.88
CA LEU A 108 -13.09 1.72 -17.00
C LEU A 108 -14.60 1.67 -17.25
N ALA A 109 -15.28 0.57 -16.90
CA ALA A 109 -16.72 0.43 -17.05
C ALA A 109 -17.53 1.25 -16.02
N LEU A 110 -16.91 1.67 -14.91
CA LEU A 110 -17.57 2.44 -13.86
C LEU A 110 -18.03 3.83 -14.33
N GLN A 111 -19.24 4.20 -13.95
CA GLN A 111 -19.80 5.53 -14.18
C GLN A 111 -19.50 6.40 -12.95
N LEU A 112 -18.38 7.12 -13.00
CA LEU A 112 -17.85 7.87 -11.87
C LEU A 112 -18.06 9.38 -12.03
N SER A 113 -18.10 10.07 -10.89
CA SER A 113 -17.91 11.51 -10.81
C SER A 113 -16.49 11.92 -11.27
N GLU A 114 -16.23 13.22 -11.36
CA GLU A 114 -14.88 13.73 -11.64
C GLU A 114 -13.86 13.28 -10.58
N GLU A 115 -14.24 13.25 -9.30
CA GLU A 115 -13.38 12.78 -8.21
C GLU A 115 -13.13 11.29 -8.27
N GLY A 116 -14.15 10.48 -8.58
CA GLY A 116 -13.98 9.05 -8.80
C GLY A 116 -13.10 8.77 -10.02
N ASP A 117 -13.23 9.55 -11.10
CA ASP A 117 -12.38 9.42 -12.29
C ASP A 117 -10.91 9.76 -12.01
N MET A 118 -10.63 10.74 -11.14
CA MET A 118 -9.28 11.00 -10.64
C MET A 118 -8.71 9.78 -9.89
N ALA A 119 -9.49 9.17 -8.99
CA ALA A 119 -9.07 7.97 -8.28
C ALA A 119 -8.81 6.79 -9.25
N ARG A 120 -9.66 6.62 -10.26
CA ARG A 120 -9.53 5.59 -11.30
C ARG A 120 -8.19 5.74 -12.03
N LYS A 121 -7.85 6.97 -12.44
CA LYS A 121 -6.59 7.28 -13.12
C LYS A 121 -5.38 6.99 -12.25
N MET A 122 -5.44 7.25 -10.94
CA MET A 122 -4.35 6.94 -10.02
C MET A 122 -4.09 5.44 -9.96
N ILE A 123 -5.14 4.62 -9.81
CA ILE A 123 -5.01 3.15 -9.77
C ILE A 123 -4.46 2.62 -11.10
N LEU A 124 -5.05 3.02 -12.23
CA LEU A 124 -4.61 2.56 -13.56
C LEU A 124 -3.15 2.94 -13.84
N ASN A 125 -2.72 4.12 -13.40
CA ASN A 125 -1.34 4.55 -13.55
C ASN A 125 -0.38 3.71 -12.69
N ASP A 126 -0.73 3.40 -11.45
CA ASP A 126 0.11 2.53 -10.60
C ASP A 126 0.20 1.11 -11.16
N LEU A 127 -0.92 0.54 -11.62
CA LEU A 127 -0.94 -0.75 -12.32
C LEU A 127 -0.02 -0.73 -13.55
N GLN A 128 -0.06 0.34 -14.35
CA GLN A 128 0.80 0.46 -15.52
C GLN A 128 2.28 0.58 -15.15
N LEU A 129 2.62 1.43 -14.17
CA LEU A 129 4.01 1.62 -13.71
C LEU A 129 4.63 0.31 -13.22
N LEU A 130 3.88 -0.48 -12.45
CA LEU A 130 4.35 -1.77 -11.94
C LEU A 130 4.46 -2.83 -13.04
N ASN A 131 3.50 -2.89 -13.96
CA ASN A 131 3.60 -3.77 -15.14
C ASN A 131 4.81 -3.40 -16.03
N ASP A 132 5.03 -2.12 -16.29
CA ASP A 132 6.16 -1.63 -17.09
C ASP A 132 7.51 -1.91 -16.42
N PHE A 133 7.54 -1.92 -15.09
CA PHE A 133 8.70 -2.34 -14.31
C PHE A 133 8.96 -3.86 -14.37
N GLY A 134 7.96 -4.65 -14.78
CA GLY A 134 8.04 -6.11 -14.84
C GLY A 134 7.48 -6.82 -13.61
N ALA A 135 6.81 -6.10 -12.71
CA ALA A 135 6.00 -6.71 -11.65
C ALA A 135 4.67 -7.23 -12.22
N SER A 136 3.90 -7.96 -11.41
CA SER A 136 2.61 -8.54 -11.81
C SER A 136 1.47 -8.04 -10.90
N PRO A 137 1.13 -6.74 -10.96
CA PRO A 137 0.17 -6.16 -10.03
C PRO A 137 -1.25 -6.66 -10.24
N VAL A 138 -1.90 -6.97 -9.13
CA VAL A 138 -3.31 -7.36 -9.03
C VAL A 138 -4.03 -6.35 -8.14
N LEU A 139 -5.20 -5.89 -8.59
CA LEU A 139 -6.09 -5.07 -7.76
C LEU A 139 -7.21 -5.95 -7.20
N ASN A 140 -7.34 -6.01 -5.89
CA ASN A 140 -8.34 -6.81 -5.20
C ASN A 140 -9.35 -5.92 -4.48
N LEU A 141 -10.63 -6.23 -4.68
CA LEU A 141 -11.70 -5.84 -3.77
C LEU A 141 -11.89 -6.97 -2.76
N LEU A 142 -11.77 -6.66 -1.47
CA LEU A 142 -11.73 -7.65 -0.40
C LEU A 142 -12.75 -7.33 0.69
N LYS A 143 -13.44 -8.35 1.18
CA LYS A 143 -14.19 -8.32 2.44
C LYS A 143 -13.41 -8.93 3.59
N CYS A 144 -12.76 -10.07 3.36
CA CYS A 144 -11.84 -10.72 4.28
C CYS A 144 -11.04 -11.81 3.56
N TYR A 145 -10.01 -12.32 4.21
CA TYR A 145 -9.35 -13.56 3.83
C TYR A 145 -9.90 -14.74 4.63
N GLU A 146 -9.74 -15.94 4.09
CA GLU A 146 -10.00 -17.17 4.84
C GLU A 146 -9.00 -17.29 6.01
N ARG A 147 -9.48 -17.77 7.15
CA ARG A 147 -8.66 -18.01 8.34
C ARG A 147 -8.22 -19.46 8.40
N ASP A 148 -6.97 -19.67 8.75
CA ASP A 148 -6.43 -20.99 9.04
C ASP A 148 -6.60 -21.26 10.55
N GLU A 149 -7.59 -22.09 10.87
CA GLU A 149 -7.89 -22.53 12.23
C GLU A 149 -7.69 -24.05 12.41
N GLU A 150 -7.15 -24.75 11.39
CA GLU A 150 -7.15 -26.22 11.35
C GLU A 150 -6.32 -26.83 12.49
N LEU A 151 -5.14 -26.27 12.76
CA LEU A 151 -4.20 -26.80 13.75
C LEU A 151 -4.45 -26.24 15.15
N GLY A 152 -5.06 -25.06 15.28
CA GLY A 152 -5.38 -24.41 16.56
C GLY A 152 -4.19 -23.90 17.39
N PHE A 153 -2.96 -24.38 17.16
CA PHE A 153 -1.74 -23.93 17.87
C PHE A 153 -0.80 -23.08 17.00
N ILE A 154 -0.99 -23.10 15.68
CA ILE A 154 -0.30 -22.28 14.69
C ILE A 154 -1.31 -21.93 13.60
N SER A 155 -1.22 -20.72 13.07
CA SER A 155 -1.96 -20.27 11.89
C SER A 155 -0.94 -19.81 10.85
N THR A 156 -1.21 -20.22 9.60
CA THR A 156 -0.42 -19.91 8.40
C THR A 156 -1.14 -18.97 7.44
N ASP A 157 -2.28 -18.40 7.86
CA ASP A 157 -2.99 -17.41 7.05
C ASP A 157 -2.32 -16.03 7.07
N VAL A 158 -2.79 -15.15 6.18
CA VAL A 158 -2.24 -13.80 5.97
C VAL A 158 -2.48 -12.84 7.15
N TYR A 159 -3.34 -13.18 8.11
CA TYR A 159 -3.52 -12.38 9.33
C TYR A 159 -2.42 -12.66 10.36
N SER A 160 -1.76 -13.82 10.28
CA SER A 160 -0.50 -14.06 10.98
C SER A 160 0.57 -13.12 10.44
N TYR A 161 1.46 -12.64 11.32
CA TYR A 161 2.71 -12.06 10.84
C TYR A 161 3.48 -13.14 10.07
N HIS A 162 3.88 -12.81 8.85
CA HIS A 162 4.57 -13.71 7.94
C HIS A 162 5.58 -12.93 7.09
N VAL A 163 6.40 -13.69 6.38
CA VAL A 163 7.25 -13.17 5.31
C VAL A 163 6.89 -13.88 4.01
N ASP A 164 6.93 -13.15 2.91
CA ASP A 164 6.81 -13.76 1.60
C ASP A 164 8.13 -14.41 1.21
N ARG A 165 8.06 -15.54 0.51
CA ARG A 165 9.23 -16.22 -0.07
C ARG A 165 9.05 -16.31 -1.57
N SER A 166 10.11 -16.00 -2.31
CA SER A 166 10.10 -16.15 -3.76
C SER A 166 11.36 -16.91 -4.22
N PRO A 167 11.24 -17.83 -5.20
CA PRO A 167 12.39 -18.49 -5.81
C PRO A 167 13.12 -17.59 -6.84
N ILE A 168 12.51 -16.46 -7.21
CA ILE A 168 13.09 -15.46 -8.11
C ILE A 168 13.25 -14.13 -7.37
N GLY A 169 14.24 -13.33 -7.77
CA GLY A 169 14.47 -11.99 -7.21
C GLY A 169 13.34 -11.04 -7.58
N THR A 170 12.29 -11.03 -6.75
CA THR A 170 11.14 -10.12 -6.81
C THR A 170 10.93 -9.52 -5.43
N ASP A 171 10.20 -8.42 -5.38
CA ASP A 171 9.77 -7.78 -4.14
C ASP A 171 8.24 -7.74 -4.12
N THR A 172 7.64 -7.73 -2.92
CA THR A 172 6.20 -7.56 -2.77
C THR A 172 5.87 -6.07 -2.82
N PHE A 173 4.87 -5.70 -3.62
CA PHE A 173 4.35 -4.32 -3.66
C PHE A 173 2.98 -4.25 -3.04
N LEU A 174 2.69 -3.20 -2.26
CA LEU A 174 1.42 -3.05 -1.55
C LEU A 174 0.93 -1.61 -1.60
N CYS A 175 -0.35 -1.39 -1.96
CA CYS A 175 -1.00 -0.09 -1.81
C CYS A 175 -2.48 -0.27 -1.45
N THR A 176 -2.88 0.20 -0.26
CA THR A 176 -4.29 0.24 0.13
C THR A 176 -4.90 1.55 -0.33
N TYR A 177 -5.82 1.51 -1.28
CA TYR A 177 -6.55 2.69 -1.77
C TYR A 177 -7.78 3.02 -0.92
N HIS A 178 -8.43 2.00 -0.34
CA HIS A 178 -9.59 2.13 0.54
C HIS A 178 -9.64 0.97 1.54
N GLY A 179 -10.30 1.16 2.69
CA GLY A 179 -10.36 0.17 3.77
C GLY A 179 -9.14 0.16 4.70
N ALA A 180 -9.04 -0.84 5.57
CA ALA A 180 -7.91 -1.02 6.49
C ALA A 180 -6.60 -1.34 5.74
N ALA A 181 -5.46 -0.87 6.25
CA ALA A 181 -4.14 -1.09 5.64
C ALA A 181 -3.31 -2.09 6.45
N SER A 182 -2.46 -2.85 5.76
CA SER A 182 -1.56 -3.84 6.34
C SER A 182 -0.59 -3.25 7.36
N ASP A 183 -0.06 -4.11 8.23
CA ASP A 183 0.97 -3.76 9.20
C ASP A 183 2.29 -4.43 8.82
N ILE A 184 3.42 -3.77 9.11
CA ILE A 184 4.75 -4.37 9.16
C ILE A 184 5.30 -4.33 10.59
N ILE A 185 6.28 -5.17 10.89
CA ILE A 185 6.93 -5.20 12.20
C ILE A 185 8.44 -5.47 12.02
N PRO A 186 9.32 -4.82 12.80
CA PRO A 186 10.76 -5.07 12.74
C PRO A 186 11.12 -6.53 13.06
N ASN A 187 12.10 -7.08 12.34
CA ASN A 187 12.50 -8.49 12.50
C ASN A 187 13.01 -8.83 13.92
N ASP A 188 13.62 -7.87 14.62
CA ASP A 188 14.10 -8.03 15.99
C ASP A 188 12.97 -7.97 17.04
N HIS A 189 11.78 -7.50 16.65
CA HIS A 189 10.57 -7.44 17.48
C HIS A 189 9.68 -8.67 17.35
N VAL A 190 10.08 -9.66 16.54
CA VAL A 190 9.34 -10.90 16.36
C VAL A 190 10.20 -12.11 16.66
N GLU A 191 9.53 -13.24 16.88
CA GLU A 191 10.13 -14.57 16.99
C GLU A 191 9.43 -15.49 15.99
N GLN A 192 10.21 -16.28 15.25
CA GLN A 192 9.69 -17.25 14.30
C GLN A 192 8.95 -18.37 15.04
N LYS A 193 7.72 -18.68 14.63
CA LYS A 193 6.84 -19.58 15.40
C LYS A 193 7.42 -20.98 15.56
N ILE A 194 8.12 -21.49 14.54
CA ILE A 194 8.76 -22.82 14.56
C ILE A 194 9.93 -22.96 15.54
N LEU A 195 10.41 -21.85 16.12
CA LEU A 195 11.45 -21.84 17.14
C LEU A 195 10.89 -21.90 18.57
N ILE A 196 9.58 -21.66 18.72
CA ILE A 196 8.89 -21.74 20.01
C ILE A 196 8.77 -23.21 20.41
N PRO A 197 9.28 -23.63 21.59
CA PRO A 197 9.33 -25.03 21.98
C PRO A 197 7.99 -25.76 21.88
N GLU A 198 6.91 -25.15 22.37
CA GLU A 198 5.58 -25.74 22.42
C GLU A 198 4.97 -25.93 21.02
N ILE A 199 5.26 -25.02 20.09
CA ILE A 199 4.82 -25.14 18.68
C ILE A 199 5.66 -26.20 17.99
N ARG A 200 6.99 -26.14 18.15
CA ARG A 200 7.92 -27.09 17.51
C ARG A 200 7.65 -28.53 17.92
N GLU A 201 7.32 -28.78 19.20
CA GLU A 201 6.95 -30.11 19.67
C GLU A 201 5.65 -30.62 19.03
N GLN A 202 4.67 -29.74 18.81
CA GLN A 202 3.42 -30.10 18.13
C GLN A 202 3.65 -30.37 16.64
N LEU A 203 4.48 -29.57 15.96
CA LEU A 203 4.85 -29.81 14.57
C LEU A 203 5.62 -31.13 14.39
N LYS A 204 6.50 -31.50 15.33
CA LYS A 204 7.18 -32.80 15.31
C LYS A 204 6.22 -33.98 15.41
N LYS A 205 5.13 -33.83 16.18
CA LYS A 205 4.07 -34.86 16.27
C LYS A 205 3.27 -34.99 14.97
N LEU A 206 3.17 -33.92 14.17
CA LEU A 206 2.49 -33.93 12.87
C LEU A 206 3.34 -34.53 11.75
N HIS A 207 4.65 -34.30 11.76
CA HIS A 207 5.56 -34.80 10.71
C HIS A 207 5.55 -36.34 10.61
N ASP A 208 5.56 -37.05 11.74
CA ASP A 208 5.59 -38.52 11.83
C ASP A 208 6.66 -39.21 10.92
N GLY A 209 7.70 -38.46 10.56
CA GLY A 209 8.78 -38.86 9.66
C GLY A 209 10.17 -38.78 10.32
N PRO A 210 11.23 -39.09 9.56
CA PRO A 210 12.61 -38.97 10.04
C PRO A 210 12.95 -37.54 10.47
N GLU A 211 13.78 -37.39 11.51
CA GLU A 211 14.19 -36.07 12.01
C GLU A 211 14.98 -35.28 10.95
N GLU A 212 15.73 -35.95 10.06
CA GLU A 212 16.44 -35.30 8.96
C GLU A 212 15.52 -34.60 7.95
N GLU A 213 14.25 -35.00 7.86
CA GLU A 213 13.26 -34.43 6.93
C GLU A 213 12.42 -33.32 7.59
N PHE A 214 12.59 -33.06 8.89
CA PHE A 214 11.71 -32.15 9.64
C PHE A 214 11.78 -30.71 9.12
N GLU A 215 12.96 -30.20 8.76
CA GLU A 215 13.09 -28.84 8.23
C GLU A 215 12.47 -28.68 6.84
N ASP A 216 12.48 -29.74 6.02
CA ASP A 216 11.83 -29.73 4.72
C ASP A 216 10.30 -29.77 4.88
N PHE A 217 9.77 -30.54 5.84
CA PHE A 217 8.37 -30.49 6.24
C PHE A 217 7.94 -29.07 6.66
N LEU A 218 8.74 -28.38 7.48
CA LEU A 218 8.42 -27.01 7.90
C LEU A 218 8.33 -26.03 6.71
N ARG A 219 9.15 -26.23 5.68
CA ARG A 219 9.16 -25.42 4.46
C ARG A 219 8.03 -25.77 3.50
N GLU A 220 7.75 -27.06 3.32
CA GLU A 220 6.70 -27.55 2.41
C GLU A 220 5.32 -27.06 2.83
N TYR A 221 5.07 -26.98 4.14
CA TYR A 221 3.83 -26.48 4.73
C TYR A 221 3.93 -25.01 5.18
N PHE A 222 4.98 -24.29 4.76
CA PHE A 222 5.20 -22.86 5.02
C PHE A 222 5.24 -22.43 6.50
N PHE A 223 5.30 -23.35 7.45
CA PHE A 223 5.35 -23.03 8.88
C PHE A 223 6.54 -22.13 9.24
N ASP A 224 7.65 -22.28 8.52
CA ASP A 224 8.86 -21.47 8.70
C ASP A 224 8.69 -20.00 8.29
N LEU A 225 7.60 -19.62 7.62
CA LEU A 225 7.38 -18.24 7.20
C LEU A 225 6.63 -17.39 8.25
N HIS A 226 6.13 -18.01 9.33
CA HIS A 226 5.25 -17.32 10.28
C HIS A 226 5.96 -16.92 11.57
N TYR A 227 5.58 -15.75 12.06
CA TYR A 227 6.19 -15.09 13.22
C TYR A 227 5.12 -14.70 14.23
N GLN A 228 5.53 -14.60 15.49
CA GLN A 228 4.75 -13.96 16.55
C GLN A 228 5.47 -12.71 17.06
N PRO A 229 4.74 -11.63 17.38
CA PRO A 229 5.31 -10.47 18.04
C PRO A 229 5.84 -10.81 19.43
N LYS A 230 7.02 -10.26 19.77
CA LYS A 230 7.52 -10.25 21.15
C LYS A 230 6.66 -9.34 22.03
N PRO A 231 6.72 -9.48 23.37
CA PRO A 231 6.06 -8.54 24.27
C PRO A 231 6.49 -7.09 23.98
N ASN A 232 5.51 -6.18 23.93
CA ASN A 232 5.70 -4.75 23.61
C ASN A 232 6.21 -4.44 22.20
N ALA A 233 6.12 -5.39 21.27
CA ALA A 233 6.40 -5.10 19.87
C ALA A 233 5.39 -4.06 19.34
N GLU A 234 5.91 -3.01 18.71
CA GLU A 234 5.10 -1.95 18.10
C GLU A 234 5.10 -2.12 16.58
N PRO A 235 3.99 -2.55 15.97
CA PRO A 235 3.88 -2.63 14.53
C PRO A 235 3.68 -1.25 13.91
N VAL A 236 4.06 -1.11 12.64
CA VAL A 236 3.82 0.08 11.83
C VAL A 236 2.71 -0.20 10.83
N ASN A 237 1.65 0.59 10.90
CA ASN A 237 0.60 0.55 9.90
C ASN A 237 1.07 1.22 8.60
N LEU A 238 0.88 0.56 7.46
CA LEU A 238 1.34 1.04 6.15
C LEU A 238 0.52 2.24 5.62
N GLY A 239 -0.63 2.53 6.22
CA GLY A 239 -1.50 3.63 5.82
C GLY A 239 -2.15 3.43 4.45
N LYS A 240 -2.94 4.43 4.03
CA LYS A 240 -3.66 4.41 2.74
C LYS A 240 -2.96 5.30 1.73
N GLY A 241 -2.91 4.84 0.48
CA GLY A 241 -2.45 5.59 -0.69
C GLY A 241 -0.93 5.68 -0.89
N HIS A 242 -0.16 5.10 0.02
CA HIS A 242 1.28 4.92 -0.15
C HIS A 242 1.55 3.61 -0.90
N LEU A 243 2.44 3.66 -1.89
CA LEU A 243 2.91 2.45 -2.56
C LEU A 243 4.17 1.97 -1.85
N TRP A 244 4.08 0.78 -1.28
CA TRP A 244 5.16 0.13 -0.56
C TRP A 244 5.82 -0.91 -1.44
N ARG A 245 7.12 -1.06 -1.28
CA ARG A 245 7.90 -2.20 -1.73
C ARG A 245 8.57 -2.83 -0.52
N ILE A 246 8.33 -4.11 -0.28
CA ILE A 246 8.84 -4.82 0.89
C ILE A 246 9.65 -6.05 0.46
N ALA A 247 10.73 -6.33 1.20
CA ALA A 247 11.65 -7.40 0.85
C ALA A 247 11.04 -8.78 1.13
N VAL A 248 11.31 -9.73 0.25
CA VAL A 248 10.93 -11.15 0.40
C VAL A 248 12.13 -12.00 0.84
N ASP A 249 11.86 -13.20 1.33
CA ASP A 249 12.87 -14.22 1.61
C ASP A 249 13.42 -14.76 0.29
N HIS A 250 14.62 -14.32 -0.07
CA HIS A 250 15.34 -14.72 -1.28
C HIS A 250 16.85 -14.72 -1.01
N PRO A 251 17.61 -15.72 -1.50
CA PRO A 251 19.05 -15.86 -1.20
C PRO A 251 19.93 -14.67 -1.61
N GLU A 252 19.55 -13.91 -2.63
CA GLU A 252 20.32 -12.75 -3.12
C GLU A 252 19.96 -11.43 -2.41
N GLN A 253 18.94 -11.43 -1.54
CA GLN A 253 18.47 -10.23 -0.85
C GLN A 253 19.49 -9.75 0.18
N GLN A 254 19.70 -8.42 0.26
CA GLN A 254 20.72 -7.81 1.13
C GLN A 254 20.15 -7.31 2.48
N ALA A 255 18.85 -7.48 2.67
CA ALA A 255 18.14 -7.22 3.93
C ALA A 255 17.37 -8.46 4.37
N LEU A 256 16.94 -8.48 5.63
CA LEU A 256 16.01 -9.49 6.10
C LEU A 256 14.66 -9.35 5.40
N PRO A 257 13.89 -10.44 5.19
CA PRO A 257 12.55 -10.33 4.66
C PRO A 257 11.64 -9.51 5.58
N CYS A 258 10.74 -8.73 5.00
CA CYS A 258 9.84 -7.86 5.74
C CYS A 258 8.73 -8.67 6.40
N VAL A 259 8.67 -8.63 7.73
CA VAL A 259 7.58 -9.30 8.47
C VAL A 259 6.35 -8.41 8.44
N HIS A 260 5.26 -8.93 7.90
CA HIS A 260 4.04 -8.18 7.63
C HIS A 260 2.79 -9.04 7.79
N ARG A 261 1.61 -8.40 7.77
CA ARG A 261 0.32 -9.10 7.81
C ARG A 261 -0.81 -8.28 7.20
N ALA A 262 -1.88 -8.96 6.81
CA ALA A 262 -3.17 -8.34 6.56
C ALA A 262 -3.75 -7.74 7.87
N PRO A 263 -4.41 -6.57 7.81
CA PRO A 263 -5.15 -6.02 8.93
C PRO A 263 -6.43 -6.81 9.17
N VAL A 264 -6.97 -6.72 10.39
CA VAL A 264 -8.37 -7.08 10.62
C VAL A 264 -9.26 -6.04 9.93
N GLU A 265 -10.17 -6.49 9.08
CA GLU A 265 -11.10 -5.62 8.36
C GLU A 265 -12.10 -4.93 9.29
N ASN A 266 -12.56 -3.73 8.90
CA ASN A 266 -13.62 -3.02 9.61
C ASN A 266 -14.99 -3.53 9.17
N ASP A 267 -15.94 -3.60 10.11
CA ASP A 267 -17.31 -4.05 9.83
C ASP A 267 -17.97 -3.22 8.72
N GLY A 268 -18.39 -3.90 7.65
CA GLY A 268 -19.09 -3.29 6.51
C GLY A 268 -18.22 -2.42 5.60
N GLU A 269 -16.90 -2.43 5.75
CA GLU A 269 -15.96 -1.71 4.88
C GLU A 269 -15.15 -2.69 4.02
N TYR A 270 -15.28 -2.57 2.70
CA TYR A 270 -14.41 -3.30 1.78
C TYR A 270 -13.02 -2.64 1.68
N ARG A 271 -12.02 -3.47 1.41
CA ARG A 271 -10.67 -3.03 1.12
C ARG A 271 -10.43 -3.06 -0.38
N LEU A 272 -9.80 -2.00 -0.89
CA LEU A 272 -9.31 -1.92 -2.26
C LEU A 272 -7.78 -1.90 -2.20
N LEU A 273 -7.17 -3.03 -2.53
CA LEU A 273 -5.75 -3.29 -2.34
C LEU A 273 -5.10 -3.62 -3.67
N LEU A 274 -4.03 -2.91 -4.02
CA LEU A 274 -3.08 -3.38 -5.03
C LEU A 274 -1.99 -4.18 -4.35
N ILE A 275 -1.68 -5.34 -4.92
CA ILE A 275 -0.61 -6.26 -4.48
C ILE A 275 0.12 -6.86 -5.68
N CYS A 276 1.41 -7.17 -5.54
CA CYS A 276 2.22 -7.94 -6.51
C CYS A 276 2.79 -9.17 -5.84
#